data_AF-A0A7Y2T321-F1
#
_entry.id   AF-A0A7Y2T321-F1
#
_cell.length_a   1.000
_cell.length_b   1.000
_cell.length_c   1.000
_cell.angle_alpha   90.00
_cell.angle_beta   90.00
_cell.angle_gamma   90.00
#
_symmetry.space_group_name_H-M   'P 1'
#
loop_
_entity.id
_entity.type
_entity.pdbx_description
1 polymer ?
#
loop_
_entity_poly.entity_id
_entity_poly.type
_entity_poly.pdbx_seq_one_letter_code
_entity_poly.pdbx_strand_id
1 'polypeptide(L)'
;MVRTYKVVITGQVQGVGFRPHVYVLAKQFHLTGTVSNNEEGVIIYITGEENNIRSFISELISHPPRVSRINAHHAREVPLKQFETFEIIPSQKGSTLNLQLTPDFALCPDCAKELTDQANRRYYYPFTTCVNCGPRWAITNTFPFERDNTSIVEFTMCEACEREYSDPLDRRFHSQTNSCAECGITIQLMTNQGVVEEHSETELYSRIAALLNEGNIIAVKNTSGYLLCCDATNPEAVQKLRDRKNRPNKPFAILYPNVTMLENEVPLTPKQRQTLASTERPIVIISKNSYKGNLALQELAPGLNQLGIMVPYTGILALMAEALTMPIVATSGNLHGSPIISDSKEAFDILRNVADYFIHHNLPVSNPQDDSVVKYSSKFEQEVIFRRSRGYAPNYFGKEHARDEKILAMGGHLKSTLGFLPNDYVYVSQYLGNLDNYDVYQRFESTADKFIALFEQQPDKVLVDAHPGYHSTQLGMELGRKYDAEVIKIQHHKAHFASVLG
;
A
#
# COMPACT_ATOMS: atom_id res chain seq x y z
N MET A 1 23.52 35.42 15.08
CA MET A 1 24.73 34.92 14.39
C MET A 1 24.28 33.93 13.33
N VAL A 2 24.91 33.94 12.16
CA VAL A 2 24.65 32.96 11.10
C VAL A 2 25.35 31.65 11.45
N ARG A 3 24.62 30.54 11.39
CA ARG A 3 25.13 29.19 11.66
C ARG A 3 24.65 28.22 10.60
N THR A 4 25.31 27.09 10.48
CA THR A 4 24.84 25.96 9.67
C THR A 4 24.51 24.78 10.57
N TYR A 5 23.34 24.17 10.36
CA TYR A 5 22.95 22.93 11.02
C TYR A 5 22.81 21.81 9.99
N LYS A 6 23.23 20.60 10.40
CA LYS A 6 22.78 19.35 9.78
C LYS A 6 21.61 18.83 10.61
N VAL A 7 20.44 18.71 10.00
CA VAL A 7 19.25 18.09 10.58
C VAL A 7 19.02 16.75 9.88
N VAL A 8 18.85 15.70 10.67
CA VAL A 8 18.48 14.36 10.20
C VAL A 8 17.11 14.04 10.76
N ILE A 9 16.17 13.69 9.88
CA ILE A 9 14.82 13.25 10.27
C ILE A 9 14.70 11.76 9.93
N THR A 10 14.28 10.95 10.90
CA THR A 10 14.09 9.49 10.74
C THR A 10 12.63 9.10 10.95
N GLY A 11 12.28 7.91 10.46
CA GLY A 11 10.91 7.37 10.47
C GLY A 11 10.35 7.18 9.05
N GLN A 12 9.03 7.24 8.93
CA GLN A 12 8.33 7.17 7.64
C GLN A 12 8.34 8.56 6.98
N VAL A 13 9.48 8.92 6.41
CA VAL A 13 9.76 10.28 5.89
C VAL A 13 10.14 10.33 4.41
N GLN A 14 10.19 9.19 3.72
CA GLN A 14 10.42 9.14 2.26
C GLN A 14 9.14 8.82 1.50
N GLY A 15 8.98 9.35 0.29
CA GLY A 15 7.74 9.16 -0.50
C GLY A 15 6.48 9.78 0.10
N VAL A 16 6.62 10.69 1.06
CA VAL A 16 5.51 11.32 1.80
C VAL A 16 5.46 12.84 1.61
N GLY A 17 6.19 13.38 0.64
CA GLY A 17 6.26 14.83 0.39
C GLY A 17 7.15 15.61 1.36
N PHE A 18 8.12 14.95 2.00
CA PHE A 18 8.97 15.59 2.99
C PHE A 18 9.96 16.60 2.40
N ARG A 19 10.68 16.22 1.33
CA ARG A 19 11.59 17.12 0.59
C ARG A 19 10.90 18.41 0.10
N PRO A 20 9.75 18.36 -0.61
CA PRO A 20 9.07 19.58 -1.05
C PRO A 20 8.55 20.42 0.13
N HIS A 21 8.05 19.79 1.20
CA HIS A 21 7.63 20.51 2.40
C HIS A 21 8.79 21.27 3.07
N VAL A 22 9.95 20.61 3.23
CA VAL A 22 11.17 21.24 3.76
C VAL A 22 11.61 22.42 2.89
N TYR A 23 11.59 22.28 1.56
CA TYR A 23 11.95 23.35 0.64
C TYR A 23 11.05 24.58 0.84
N VAL A 24 9.73 24.39 0.86
CA VAL A 24 8.76 25.49 1.03
C VAL A 24 8.97 26.16 2.39
N LEU A 25 9.13 25.38 3.45
CA LEU A 25 9.32 25.89 4.80
C LEU A 25 10.64 26.67 4.94
N ALA A 26 11.73 26.18 4.33
CA ALA A 26 13.02 26.88 4.36
C ALA A 26 12.93 28.25 3.67
N LYS A 27 12.17 28.37 2.58
CA LYS A 27 11.91 29.65 1.91
C LYS A 27 11.08 30.60 2.78
N GLN A 28 10.08 30.10 3.50
CA GLN A 28 9.26 30.90 4.42
C GLN A 28 10.07 31.51 5.57
N PHE A 29 11.08 30.79 6.06
CA PHE A 29 11.99 31.27 7.12
C PHE A 29 13.23 32.01 6.59
N HIS A 30 13.33 32.25 5.27
CA HIS A 30 14.45 32.91 4.61
C HIS A 30 15.81 32.21 4.86
N LEU A 31 15.84 30.88 4.77
CA LEU A 31 17.01 30.04 5.01
C LEU A 31 17.57 29.49 3.69
N THR A 32 18.89 29.29 3.64
CA THR A 32 19.59 28.67 2.48
C THR A 32 20.14 27.31 2.87
N GLY A 33 20.34 26.40 1.92
CA GLY A 33 20.65 25.02 2.25
C GLY A 33 20.28 23.98 1.21
N THR A 34 20.17 22.73 1.65
CA THR A 34 19.80 21.61 0.80
C THR A 34 18.97 20.58 1.56
N VAL A 35 18.07 19.89 0.87
CA VAL A 35 17.41 18.68 1.38
C VAL A 35 17.57 17.51 0.41
N SER A 36 17.77 16.30 0.95
CA SER A 36 17.91 15.06 0.17
C SER A 36 17.41 13.85 0.96
N ASN A 37 17.17 12.73 0.27
CA ASN A 37 16.99 11.44 0.91
C ASN A 37 18.31 10.66 0.91
N ASN A 38 18.50 9.82 1.94
CA ASN A 38 19.52 8.77 1.98
C ASN A 38 18.97 7.52 2.67
N GLU A 39 19.80 6.57 3.04
CA GLU A 39 19.35 5.33 3.71
C GLU A 39 18.93 5.50 5.17
N GLU A 40 19.24 6.62 5.82
CA GLU A 40 18.87 6.91 7.21
C GLU A 40 17.53 7.67 7.30
N GLY A 41 17.15 8.42 6.25
CA GLY A 41 15.94 9.23 6.24
C GLY A 41 16.05 10.47 5.36
N VAL A 42 15.73 11.64 5.92
CA VAL A 42 15.82 12.94 5.23
C VAL A 42 16.95 13.76 5.85
N ILE A 43 17.87 14.20 5.00
CA ILE A 43 19.05 14.98 5.39
C ILE A 43 18.88 16.42 4.93
N ILE A 44 18.95 17.35 5.89
CA ILE A 44 18.79 18.78 5.67
C ILE A 44 20.06 19.48 6.11
N TYR A 45 20.67 20.25 5.21
CA TYR A 45 21.64 21.28 5.59
C TYR A 45 20.94 22.63 5.50
N ILE A 46 21.12 23.45 6.51
CA ILE A 46 20.37 24.69 6.66
C ILE A 46 21.28 25.75 7.28
N THR A 47 21.39 26.89 6.62
CA THR A 47 22.22 28.04 7.01
C THR A 47 21.37 29.29 7.10
N GLY A 48 21.60 30.07 8.15
CA GLY A 48 20.89 31.32 8.39
C GLY A 48 21.02 31.76 9.85
N GLU A 49 20.18 32.72 10.25
CA GLU A 49 20.12 33.15 11.64
C GLU A 49 19.64 32.04 12.56
N GLU A 50 20.34 31.84 13.68
CA GLU A 50 20.04 30.74 14.62
C GLU A 50 18.57 30.69 15.08
N ASN A 51 17.93 31.85 15.28
CA ASN A 51 16.52 31.91 15.67
C ASN A 51 15.59 31.39 14.56
N ASN A 52 15.85 31.75 13.30
CA ASN A 52 15.06 31.26 12.17
C ASN A 52 15.25 29.75 11.97
N ILE A 53 16.47 29.24 12.17
CA ILE A 53 16.75 27.79 12.12
C ILE A 53 15.95 27.05 13.20
N ARG A 54 15.96 27.55 14.44
CA ARG A 54 15.20 26.95 15.55
C ARG A 54 13.70 26.94 15.28
N SER A 55 13.16 28.06 14.78
CA SER A 55 11.74 28.16 14.40
C SER A 55 11.39 27.22 13.25
N PHE A 56 12.23 27.14 12.21
CA PHE A 56 12.08 26.19 11.10
C PHE A 56 12.01 24.74 11.60
N ILE A 57 12.94 24.32 12.47
CA ILE A 57 12.96 22.96 13.01
C ILE A 57 11.69 22.72 13.84
N SER A 58 11.33 23.65 14.72
CA SER A 58 10.12 23.52 15.56
C SER A 58 8.86 23.36 14.72
N GLU A 59 8.74 24.15 13.64
CA GLU A 59 7.60 24.10 12.73
C GLU A 59 7.57 22.80 11.93
N LEU A 60 8.71 22.36 11.40
CA LEU A 60 8.84 21.11 10.65
C LEU A 60 8.42 19.88 11.48
N ILE A 61 8.79 19.86 12.77
CA ILE A 61 8.45 18.75 13.67
C ILE A 61 6.99 18.81 14.12
N SER A 62 6.44 20.01 14.33
CA SER A 62 5.07 20.19 14.82
C SER A 62 4.02 20.01 13.72
N HIS A 63 4.38 20.35 12.47
CA HIS A 63 3.49 20.31 11.31
C HIS A 63 4.14 19.57 10.13
N PRO A 64 4.51 18.28 10.30
CA PRO A 64 5.15 17.53 9.23
C PRO A 64 4.15 17.22 8.10
N PRO A 65 4.62 16.73 6.94
CA PRO A 65 3.73 16.28 5.86
C PRO A 65 2.67 15.30 6.35
N ARG A 66 1.44 15.44 5.83
CA ARG A 66 0.23 14.76 6.34
C ARG A 66 0.35 13.24 6.52
N VAL A 67 1.06 12.57 5.62
CA VAL A 67 1.19 11.09 5.59
C VAL A 67 2.55 10.61 6.09
N SER A 68 3.36 11.50 6.67
CA SER A 68 4.63 11.16 7.28
C SER A 68 4.48 10.79 8.76
N ARG A 69 5.46 10.04 9.27
CA ARG A 69 5.64 9.85 10.72
C ARG A 69 7.10 10.07 11.05
N ILE A 70 7.37 11.07 11.89
CA ILE A 70 8.70 11.33 12.43
C ILE A 70 8.86 10.50 13.69
N ASN A 71 9.89 9.66 13.73
CA ASN A 71 10.26 8.91 14.93
C ASN A 71 11.24 9.70 15.78
N ALA A 72 12.32 10.17 15.16
CA ALA A 72 13.34 10.98 15.80
C ALA A 72 13.84 12.07 14.86
N HIS A 73 14.46 13.09 15.46
CA HIS A 73 15.22 14.08 14.73
C HIS A 73 16.50 14.42 15.49
N HIS A 74 17.57 14.68 14.75
CA HIS A 74 18.84 15.11 15.30
C HIS A 74 19.30 16.36 14.57
N ALA A 75 19.47 17.45 15.31
CA ALA A 75 20.02 18.69 14.79
C ALA A 75 21.37 18.95 15.46
N ARG A 76 22.42 19.12 14.66
CA ARG A 76 23.75 19.51 15.15
C ARG A 76 24.30 20.66 14.33
N GLU A 77 24.96 21.57 15.02
CA GLU A 77 25.75 22.60 14.35
C GLU A 77 26.93 21.93 13.61
N VAL A 78 27.23 22.44 12.43
CA VAL A 78 28.34 22.02 11.58
C VAL A 78 29.13 23.26 11.13
N PRO A 79 30.36 23.09 10.62
CA PRO A 79 31.10 24.22 10.06
C PRO A 79 30.25 25.00 9.06
N LEU A 80 30.37 26.32 9.11
CA LEU A 80 29.59 27.21 8.27
C LEU A 80 29.74 26.82 6.80
N LYS A 81 28.62 26.56 6.13
CA LYS A 81 28.55 26.30 4.70
C LYS A 81 27.88 27.46 4.01
N GLN A 82 28.39 27.85 2.86
CA GLN A 82 27.76 28.86 2.02
C GLN A 82 26.83 28.17 1.02
N PHE A 83 25.58 28.63 1.00
CA PHE A 83 24.58 28.24 0.01
C PHE A 83 23.96 29.50 -0.56
N GLU A 84 23.85 29.59 -1.87
CA GLU A 84 23.21 30.73 -2.55
C GLU A 84 21.69 30.70 -2.36
N THR A 85 21.10 29.50 -2.46
CA THR A 85 19.66 29.28 -2.29
C THR A 85 19.38 28.04 -1.43
N PHE A 86 18.12 27.64 -1.37
CA PHE A 86 17.73 26.36 -0.78
C PHE A 86 17.28 25.43 -1.91
N GLU A 87 17.83 24.22 -1.98
CA GLU A 87 17.62 23.30 -3.11
C GLU A 87 17.24 21.89 -2.65
N ILE A 88 16.48 21.17 -3.48
CA ILE A 88 16.28 19.73 -3.33
C ILE A 88 17.33 19.06 -4.22
N ILE A 89 18.30 18.39 -3.61
CA ILE A 89 19.41 17.77 -4.34
C ILE A 89 19.15 16.27 -4.55
N PRO A 90 19.81 15.64 -5.55
CA PRO A 90 19.69 14.21 -5.78
C PRO A 90 20.03 13.38 -4.54
N SER A 91 19.25 12.32 -4.34
CA SER A 91 19.46 11.37 -3.25
C SER A 91 20.75 10.59 -3.48
N GLN A 92 21.54 10.41 -2.42
CA GLN A 92 22.81 9.66 -2.50
C GLN A 92 22.60 8.27 -1.92
N LYS A 93 23.04 7.24 -2.66
CA LYS A 93 23.21 5.89 -2.11
C LYS A 93 24.61 5.81 -1.52
N GLY A 94 24.74 5.66 -0.20
CA GLY A 94 26.02 5.69 0.50
C GLY A 94 26.17 4.66 1.62
N SER A 95 25.09 3.98 2.03
CA SER A 95 25.10 3.08 3.18
C SER A 95 24.01 2.01 3.11
N THR A 96 23.92 1.16 4.12
CA THR A 96 22.88 0.13 4.22
C THR A 96 21.54 0.75 4.61
N LEU A 97 20.46 0.29 3.98
CA LEU A 97 19.09 0.76 4.22
C LEU A 97 18.73 0.70 5.71
N ASN A 98 18.43 1.85 6.34
CA ASN A 98 18.01 1.97 7.74
C ASN A 98 16.87 3.00 7.91
N LEU A 99 15.73 2.71 7.29
CA LEU A 99 14.55 3.58 7.34
C LEU A 99 13.23 2.78 7.28
N GLN A 100 12.14 3.37 7.75
CA GLN A 100 10.80 2.78 7.60
C GLN A 100 10.28 2.96 6.18
N LEU A 101 9.94 1.86 5.52
CA LEU A 101 9.53 1.84 4.11
C LEU A 101 8.09 2.30 3.95
N THR A 102 7.77 3.12 2.97
CA THR A 102 6.45 3.75 2.91
C THR A 102 5.37 2.78 2.36
N PRO A 103 4.30 2.47 3.13
CA PRO A 103 3.17 1.67 2.65
C PRO A 103 2.37 2.42 1.57
N ASP A 104 1.53 1.69 0.83
CA ASP A 104 0.61 2.31 -0.13
C ASP A 104 -0.46 3.15 0.56
N PHE A 105 -0.81 4.28 -0.06
CA PHE A 105 -1.86 5.16 0.43
C PHE A 105 -3.06 5.20 -0.51
N ALA A 106 -4.24 5.29 0.06
CA ALA A 106 -5.47 5.54 -0.66
C ALA A 106 -5.46 6.92 -1.33
N LEU A 107 -6.22 7.03 -2.42
CA LEU A 107 -6.45 8.26 -3.16
C LEU A 107 -6.94 9.39 -2.23
N CYS A 108 -6.19 10.50 -2.20
CA CYS A 108 -6.57 11.67 -1.39
C CYS A 108 -7.78 12.40 -2.02
N PRO A 109 -8.53 13.19 -1.22
CA PRO A 109 -9.68 13.94 -1.71
C PRO A 109 -9.37 14.88 -2.88
N ASP A 110 -8.19 15.50 -2.89
CA ASP A 110 -7.81 16.45 -3.93
C ASP A 110 -7.53 15.76 -5.27
N CYS A 111 -6.92 14.58 -5.26
CA CYS A 111 -6.74 13.77 -6.47
C CYS A 111 -8.07 13.15 -6.92
N ALA A 112 -8.95 12.77 -5.97
CA ALA A 112 -10.28 12.25 -6.30
C ALA A 112 -11.14 13.28 -7.04
N LYS A 113 -11.10 14.57 -6.65
CA LYS A 113 -11.82 15.65 -7.34
C LYS A 113 -11.38 15.82 -8.80
N GLU A 114 -10.09 15.65 -9.09
CA GLU A 114 -9.57 15.81 -10.46
C GLU A 114 -10.10 14.74 -11.42
N LEU A 115 -10.42 13.55 -10.91
CA LEU A 115 -10.98 12.47 -11.73
C LEU A 115 -12.32 12.87 -12.36
N THR A 116 -13.07 13.75 -11.69
CA THR A 116 -14.41 14.18 -12.09
C THR A 116 -14.46 15.62 -12.62
N ASP A 117 -13.34 16.35 -12.59
CA ASP A 117 -13.25 17.73 -13.06
C ASP A 117 -12.90 17.79 -14.55
N GLN A 118 -13.88 18.13 -15.39
CA GLN A 118 -13.73 18.22 -16.85
C GLN A 118 -12.67 19.23 -17.31
N ALA A 119 -12.39 20.26 -16.49
CA ALA A 119 -11.35 21.23 -16.82
C ALA A 119 -9.94 20.73 -16.46
N ASN A 120 -9.83 19.65 -15.69
CA ASN A 120 -8.57 19.09 -15.27
C ASN A 120 -7.98 18.16 -16.34
N ARG A 121 -6.68 18.28 -16.60
CA ARG A 121 -5.94 17.40 -17.53
C ARG A 121 -5.89 15.92 -17.12
N ARG A 122 -6.32 15.61 -15.89
CA ARG A 122 -6.44 14.24 -15.35
C ARG A 122 -7.89 13.81 -15.16
N TYR A 123 -8.83 14.51 -15.79
CA TYR A 123 -10.21 14.06 -15.91
C TYR A 123 -10.22 12.62 -16.41
N TYR A 124 -10.90 11.71 -15.69
CA TYR A 124 -10.95 10.27 -15.99
C TYR A 124 -9.60 9.51 -16.04
N TYR A 125 -8.49 10.08 -15.53
CA TYR A 125 -7.20 9.37 -15.46
C TYR A 125 -7.00 8.64 -14.11
N PRO A 126 -7.19 7.30 -14.03
CA PRO A 126 -7.28 6.56 -12.77
C PRO A 126 -5.97 6.45 -11.96
N PHE A 127 -4.84 6.85 -12.53
CA PHE A 127 -3.52 6.79 -11.88
C PHE A 127 -3.05 8.17 -11.41
N THR A 128 -3.95 9.16 -11.32
CA THR A 128 -3.65 10.45 -10.71
C THR A 128 -3.20 10.27 -9.26
N THR A 129 -2.03 10.83 -8.93
CA THR A 129 -1.48 10.84 -7.58
C THR A 129 -0.83 12.18 -7.28
N CYS A 130 -0.53 12.40 -5.99
CA CYS A 130 0.32 13.47 -5.49
C CYS A 130 1.25 12.91 -4.41
N VAL A 131 2.02 13.78 -3.75
CA VAL A 131 2.92 13.36 -2.65
C VAL A 131 2.18 12.71 -1.46
N ASN A 132 0.88 12.96 -1.31
CA ASN A 132 0.05 12.52 -0.18
C ASN A 132 -0.75 11.22 -0.44
N CYS A 133 -0.70 10.63 -1.63
CA CYS A 133 -1.52 9.45 -1.96
C CYS A 133 -0.91 8.55 -3.04
N GLY A 134 -1.54 7.40 -3.27
CA GLY A 134 -1.20 6.48 -4.35
C GLY A 134 -0.26 5.35 -3.91
N PRO A 135 0.12 4.48 -4.85
CA PRO A 135 1.02 3.37 -4.57
C PRO A 135 2.40 3.86 -4.15
N ARG A 136 3.02 3.10 -3.25
CA ARG A 136 4.39 3.26 -2.76
C ARG A 136 5.01 1.87 -2.80
N TRP A 137 4.95 1.13 -1.69
CA TRP A 137 5.48 -0.23 -1.59
C TRP A 137 5.11 -1.14 -2.77
N ALA A 138 3.86 -1.09 -3.26
CA ALA A 138 3.42 -1.92 -4.39
C ALA A 138 4.26 -1.77 -5.67
N ILE A 139 4.85 -0.60 -5.91
CA ILE A 139 5.61 -0.27 -7.12
C ILE A 139 7.10 -0.04 -6.86
N THR A 140 7.54 -0.08 -5.60
CA THR A 140 8.94 0.16 -5.26
C THR A 140 9.79 -1.07 -5.56
N ASN A 141 10.87 -0.89 -6.32
CA ASN A 141 11.87 -1.91 -6.57
C ASN A 141 13.01 -1.86 -5.55
N THR A 142 13.45 -0.65 -5.18
CA THR A 142 14.52 -0.42 -4.21
C THR A 142 14.38 0.96 -3.53
N PHE A 143 15.26 1.30 -2.59
CA PHE A 143 15.31 2.59 -1.90
C PHE A 143 16.67 3.29 -2.14
N PRO A 144 16.74 4.63 -2.03
CA PRO A 144 15.71 5.60 -1.57
C PRO A 144 14.50 5.73 -2.50
N PHE A 145 13.37 6.24 -1.98
CA PHE A 145 12.13 6.38 -2.76
C PHE A 145 12.25 7.51 -3.81
N GLU A 146 12.71 7.13 -5.00
CA GLU A 146 12.85 7.95 -6.20
C GLU A 146 12.15 7.27 -7.37
N ARG A 147 11.74 8.05 -8.38
CA ARG A 147 11.04 7.53 -9.57
C ARG A 147 11.79 6.37 -10.21
N ASP A 148 13.10 6.50 -10.37
CA ASP A 148 14.00 5.52 -11.00
C ASP A 148 14.05 4.18 -10.24
N ASN A 149 13.70 4.21 -8.94
CA ASN A 149 13.65 3.03 -8.08
C ASN A 149 12.25 2.41 -7.99
N THR A 150 11.33 2.82 -8.88
CA THR A 150 9.95 2.31 -8.93
C THR A 150 9.57 1.82 -10.33
N SER A 151 8.50 1.04 -10.46
CA SER A 151 7.97 0.62 -11.76
C SER A 151 7.39 1.78 -12.60
N ILE A 152 7.21 2.97 -12.01
CA ILE A 152 6.77 4.17 -12.74
C ILE A 152 7.87 4.71 -13.68
N VAL A 153 9.13 4.30 -13.51
CA VAL A 153 10.25 4.71 -14.38
C VAL A 153 10.02 4.38 -15.86
N GLU A 154 9.20 3.36 -16.16
CA GLU A 154 8.84 2.98 -17.53
C GLU A 154 8.03 4.06 -18.27
N PHE A 155 7.50 5.05 -17.55
CA PHE A 155 6.64 6.11 -18.06
C PHE A 155 7.39 7.45 -17.97
N THR A 156 8.02 7.93 -19.05
CA THR A 156 8.73 9.22 -19.03
C THR A 156 7.74 10.38 -18.89
N MET A 157 7.98 11.33 -17.98
CA MET A 157 7.08 12.47 -17.79
C MET A 157 6.98 13.35 -19.05
N CYS A 158 5.75 13.73 -19.44
CA CYS A 158 5.57 14.79 -20.45
C CYS A 158 5.95 16.16 -19.86
N GLU A 159 6.12 17.16 -20.72
CA GLU A 159 6.49 18.53 -20.34
C GLU A 159 5.59 19.09 -19.22
N ALA A 160 4.28 18.87 -19.30
CA ALA A 160 3.35 19.36 -18.30
C ALA A 160 3.54 18.67 -16.93
N CYS A 161 3.82 17.36 -16.90
CA CYS A 161 4.13 16.66 -15.66
C CYS A 161 5.49 17.08 -15.09
N GLU A 162 6.47 17.37 -15.95
CA GLU A 162 7.79 17.85 -15.53
C GLU A 162 7.73 19.24 -14.90
N ARG A 163 6.89 20.14 -15.46
CA ARG A 163 6.62 21.45 -14.88
C ARG A 163 6.02 21.35 -13.49
N GLU A 164 4.98 20.53 -13.31
CA GLU A 164 4.39 20.30 -11.98
C GLU A 164 5.36 19.64 -11.01
N TYR A 165 6.23 18.74 -11.50
CA TYR A 165 7.24 18.08 -10.68
C TYR A 165 8.28 19.09 -10.15
N SER A 166 8.57 20.13 -10.94
CA SER A 166 9.61 21.13 -10.66
C SER A 166 9.09 22.42 -10.02
N ASP A 167 7.78 22.70 -10.10
CA ASP A 167 7.16 23.92 -9.55
C ASP A 167 6.88 23.78 -8.04
N PRO A 168 7.55 24.56 -7.16
CA PRO A 168 7.33 24.49 -5.71
C PRO A 168 5.92 24.87 -5.24
N LEU A 169 5.14 25.54 -6.09
CA LEU A 169 3.75 25.91 -5.79
C LEU A 169 2.76 24.81 -6.18
N ASP A 170 3.17 23.82 -6.98
CA ASP A 170 2.32 22.70 -7.35
C ASP A 170 2.31 21.62 -6.25
N ARG A 171 1.14 21.02 -6.01
CA ARG A 171 0.98 19.91 -5.07
C ARG A 171 1.74 18.63 -5.48
N ARG A 172 2.17 18.55 -6.73
CA ARG A 172 2.97 17.47 -7.30
C ARG A 172 4.46 17.79 -7.35
N PHE A 173 4.90 18.89 -6.76
CA PHE A 173 6.31 19.19 -6.56
C PHE A 173 7.03 17.98 -5.95
N HIS A 174 8.01 17.41 -6.68
CA HIS A 174 8.72 16.18 -6.33
C HIS A 174 7.86 14.92 -6.11
N SER A 175 6.66 14.85 -6.70
CA SER A 175 5.84 13.61 -6.70
C SER A 175 6.45 12.57 -7.64
N GLN A 176 7.12 11.57 -7.05
CA GLN A 176 7.82 10.52 -7.81
C GLN A 176 6.88 9.68 -8.70
N THR A 177 5.61 9.59 -8.33
CA THR A 177 4.57 8.84 -9.04
C THR A 177 3.77 9.71 -10.02
N ASN A 178 4.22 10.94 -10.30
CA ASN A 178 3.51 11.86 -11.19
C ASN A 178 3.36 11.28 -12.60
N SER A 179 2.15 11.37 -13.15
CA SER A 179 1.79 10.97 -14.51
C SER A 179 0.44 11.57 -14.92
N CYS A 180 0.10 11.50 -16.20
CA CYS A 180 -1.20 11.86 -16.79
C CYS A 180 -1.51 10.95 -17.99
N ALA A 181 -2.67 11.13 -18.62
CA ALA A 181 -3.09 10.33 -19.78
C ALA A 181 -2.11 10.40 -20.97
N GLU A 182 -1.35 11.49 -21.13
CA GLU A 182 -0.40 11.65 -22.24
C GLU A 182 0.88 10.80 -22.08
N CYS A 183 1.37 10.64 -20.85
CA CYS A 183 2.68 10.04 -20.58
C CYS A 183 2.64 8.79 -19.70
N GLY A 184 1.47 8.48 -19.17
CA GLY A 184 1.29 7.57 -18.07
C GLY A 184 0.74 6.22 -18.48
N ILE A 185 -0.06 5.69 -17.57
CA ILE A 185 -0.50 4.31 -17.56
C ILE A 185 -1.81 4.21 -18.35
N THR A 186 -1.89 3.24 -19.25
CA THR A 186 -3.08 2.99 -20.07
C THR A 186 -3.91 1.85 -19.47
N ILE A 187 -5.22 1.91 -19.71
CA ILE A 187 -6.19 0.92 -19.25
C ILE A 187 -6.95 0.35 -20.46
N GLN A 188 -7.30 -0.93 -20.41
CA GLN A 188 -8.06 -1.59 -21.46
C GLN A 188 -9.07 -2.58 -20.88
N LEU A 189 -10.23 -2.69 -21.52
CA LEU A 189 -11.24 -3.72 -21.27
C LEU A 189 -11.03 -4.87 -22.26
N MET A 190 -11.07 -6.10 -21.76
CA MET A 190 -10.88 -7.31 -22.56
C MET A 190 -11.90 -8.37 -22.16
N THR A 191 -12.44 -9.12 -23.11
CA THR A 191 -13.30 -10.28 -22.84
C THR A 191 -12.47 -11.48 -22.40
N ASN A 192 -13.10 -12.49 -21.79
CA ASN A 192 -12.43 -13.74 -21.45
C ASN A 192 -11.97 -14.60 -22.66
N GLN A 193 -12.33 -14.22 -23.89
CA GLN A 193 -11.75 -14.79 -25.12
C GLN A 193 -10.51 -14.03 -25.62
N GLY A 194 -10.09 -12.96 -24.93
CA GLY A 194 -8.92 -12.15 -25.29
C GLY A 194 -9.22 -11.04 -26.30
N VAL A 195 -10.49 -10.73 -26.55
CA VAL A 195 -10.89 -9.64 -27.45
C VAL A 195 -10.87 -8.33 -26.68
N VAL A 196 -10.10 -7.34 -27.15
CA VAL A 196 -10.08 -6.00 -26.56
C VAL A 196 -11.29 -5.22 -27.05
N GLU A 197 -12.04 -4.61 -26.11
CA GLU A 197 -13.09 -3.66 -26.44
C GLU A 197 -12.51 -2.23 -26.39
N GLU A 198 -12.62 -1.49 -27.48
CA GLU A 198 -12.23 -0.08 -27.53
C GLU A 198 -13.35 0.80 -26.98
N HIS A 199 -13.01 1.61 -25.98
CA HIS A 199 -13.90 2.60 -25.36
C HIS A 199 -13.10 3.86 -25.09
N SER A 200 -13.74 5.03 -25.15
CA SER A 200 -13.14 6.23 -24.56
C SER A 200 -13.03 6.09 -23.03
N GLU A 201 -12.17 6.90 -22.41
CA GLU A 201 -11.97 6.84 -20.95
C GLU A 201 -13.27 7.06 -20.15
N THR A 202 -14.16 7.92 -20.66
CA THR A 202 -15.46 8.25 -20.04
C THR A 202 -16.49 7.13 -20.22
N GLU A 203 -16.48 6.45 -21.37
CA GLU A 203 -17.39 5.34 -21.67
C GLU A 203 -17.01 4.05 -20.95
N LEU A 204 -15.71 3.82 -20.75
CA LEU A 204 -15.17 2.60 -20.15
C LEU A 204 -15.84 2.24 -18.81
N TYR A 205 -15.94 3.19 -17.88
CA TYR A 205 -16.51 2.94 -16.56
C TYR A 205 -18.02 2.74 -16.59
N SER A 206 -18.71 3.41 -17.51
CA SER A 206 -20.15 3.20 -17.75
C SER A 206 -20.39 1.80 -18.31
N ARG A 207 -19.54 1.34 -19.24
CA ARG A 207 -19.56 -0.03 -19.77
C ARG A 207 -19.32 -1.07 -18.68
N ILE A 208 -18.33 -0.84 -17.81
CA ILE A 208 -18.03 -1.71 -16.67
C ILE A 208 -19.24 -1.84 -15.72
N ALA A 209 -19.89 -0.73 -15.38
CA ALA A 209 -21.09 -0.74 -14.55
C ALA A 209 -22.24 -1.52 -15.20
N ALA A 210 -22.47 -1.32 -16.51
CA ALA A 210 -23.46 -2.08 -17.26
C ALA A 210 -23.19 -3.59 -17.25
N LEU A 211 -21.94 -4.00 -17.47
CA LEU A 211 -21.54 -5.41 -17.42
C LEU A 211 -21.77 -6.04 -16.04
N LEU A 212 -21.49 -5.31 -14.96
CA LEU A 212 -21.75 -5.79 -13.59
C LEU A 212 -23.26 -5.93 -13.33
N ASN A 213 -24.08 -5.00 -13.82
CA ASN A 213 -25.54 -5.07 -13.75
C ASN A 213 -26.13 -6.26 -14.53
N GLU A 214 -25.51 -6.63 -15.63
CA GLU A 214 -25.85 -7.83 -16.41
C GLU A 214 -25.47 -9.14 -15.70
N GLY A 215 -24.86 -9.08 -14.50
CA GLY A 215 -24.44 -10.25 -13.72
C GLY A 215 -23.11 -10.86 -14.17
N ASN A 216 -22.29 -10.10 -14.91
CA ASN A 216 -20.95 -10.54 -15.29
C ASN A 216 -19.96 -10.43 -14.12
N ILE A 217 -18.93 -11.27 -14.17
CA ILE A 217 -17.78 -11.21 -13.27
C ILE A 217 -16.63 -10.50 -13.99
N ILE A 218 -16.06 -9.47 -13.38
CA ILE A 218 -14.96 -8.70 -13.97
C ILE A 218 -13.70 -8.85 -13.11
N ALA A 219 -12.58 -9.22 -13.72
CA ALA A 219 -11.26 -9.20 -13.09
C ALA A 219 -10.61 -7.83 -13.29
N VAL A 220 -10.42 -7.07 -12.22
CA VAL A 220 -9.88 -5.71 -12.26
C VAL A 220 -8.44 -5.69 -11.79
N LYS A 221 -7.48 -5.38 -12.65
CA LYS A 221 -6.11 -5.09 -12.23
C LYS A 221 -6.11 -3.78 -11.45
N ASN A 222 -5.90 -3.86 -10.15
CA ASN A 222 -5.72 -2.70 -9.29
C ASN A 222 -4.22 -2.44 -9.05
N THR A 223 -3.87 -1.38 -8.33
CA THR A 223 -2.47 -0.97 -8.12
C THR A 223 -1.62 -1.96 -7.30
N SER A 224 -2.23 -2.92 -6.59
CA SER A 224 -1.53 -3.92 -5.78
C SER A 224 -1.83 -5.37 -6.16
N GLY A 225 -2.59 -5.59 -7.23
CA GLY A 225 -3.02 -6.92 -7.70
C GLY A 225 -4.46 -6.92 -8.24
N TYR A 226 -4.92 -8.07 -8.72
CA TYR A 226 -6.26 -8.23 -9.26
C TYR A 226 -7.33 -8.33 -8.18
N LEU A 227 -8.52 -7.83 -8.51
CA LEU A 227 -9.78 -8.07 -7.80
C LEU A 227 -10.76 -8.80 -8.74
N LEU A 228 -11.57 -9.69 -8.22
CA LEU A 228 -12.76 -10.22 -8.89
C LEU A 228 -13.99 -9.49 -8.36
N CYS A 229 -14.75 -8.94 -9.29
CA CYS A 229 -15.89 -8.07 -9.01
C CYS A 229 -17.16 -8.61 -9.66
N CYS A 230 -18.27 -8.55 -8.93
CA CYS A 230 -19.63 -8.81 -9.42
C CYS A 230 -20.62 -8.00 -8.57
N ASP A 231 -21.84 -7.80 -9.05
CA ASP A 231 -22.91 -7.17 -8.27
C ASP A 231 -23.14 -7.94 -6.95
N ALA A 232 -23.06 -7.24 -5.82
CA ALA A 232 -23.27 -7.84 -4.49
C ALA A 232 -24.75 -7.94 -4.10
N THR A 233 -25.64 -7.30 -4.86
CA THR A 233 -27.09 -7.36 -4.67
C THR A 233 -27.75 -8.47 -5.49
N ASN A 234 -27.03 -9.04 -6.47
CA ASN A 234 -27.49 -10.13 -7.33
C ASN A 234 -27.02 -11.50 -6.80
N PRO A 235 -27.92 -12.34 -6.22
CA PRO A 235 -27.55 -13.64 -5.67
C PRO A 235 -26.94 -14.59 -6.72
N GLU A 236 -27.44 -14.57 -7.95
CA GLU A 236 -26.96 -15.45 -9.02
C GLU A 236 -25.53 -15.11 -9.41
N ALA A 237 -25.19 -13.81 -9.51
CA ALA A 237 -23.84 -13.36 -9.81
C ALA A 237 -22.85 -13.74 -8.70
N VAL A 238 -23.25 -13.56 -7.43
CA VAL A 238 -22.41 -13.94 -6.28
C VAL A 238 -22.21 -15.46 -6.22
N GLN A 239 -23.26 -16.25 -6.46
CA GLN A 239 -23.16 -17.71 -6.49
C GLN A 239 -22.28 -18.20 -7.66
N LYS A 240 -22.47 -17.64 -8.87
CA LYS A 240 -21.62 -17.89 -10.04
C LYS A 240 -20.15 -17.62 -9.72
N LEU A 241 -19.84 -16.54 -9.00
CA LEU A 241 -18.48 -16.24 -8.55
C LEU A 241 -17.95 -17.29 -7.55
N ARG A 242 -18.77 -17.75 -6.59
CA ARG A 242 -18.36 -18.80 -5.64
C ARG A 242 -17.99 -20.08 -6.34
N ASP A 243 -18.83 -20.52 -7.26
CA ASP A 243 -18.68 -21.78 -7.99
C ASP A 243 -17.42 -21.74 -8.84
N ARG A 244 -17.25 -20.70 -9.67
CA ARG A 244 -16.07 -20.56 -10.52
C ARG A 244 -14.77 -20.37 -9.74
N LYS A 245 -14.81 -19.70 -8.58
CA LYS A 245 -13.64 -19.49 -7.71
C LYS A 245 -13.34 -20.67 -6.79
N ASN A 246 -14.21 -21.69 -6.72
CA ASN A 246 -14.16 -22.78 -5.73
C ASN A 246 -14.10 -22.27 -4.28
N ARG A 247 -14.97 -21.32 -3.92
CA ARG A 247 -15.02 -20.68 -2.60
C ARG A 247 -16.42 -20.76 -1.98
N PRO A 248 -16.79 -21.90 -1.35
CA PRO A 248 -18.17 -22.11 -0.90
C PRO A 248 -18.58 -21.20 0.26
N ASN A 249 -17.77 -21.11 1.32
CA ASN A 249 -18.23 -20.51 2.59
C ASN A 249 -17.51 -19.21 3.00
N LYS A 250 -16.27 -18.99 2.54
CA LYS A 250 -15.49 -17.84 3.01
C LYS A 250 -16.15 -16.53 2.56
N PRO A 251 -16.44 -15.59 3.47
CA PRO A 251 -17.21 -14.38 3.15
C PRO A 251 -16.49 -13.51 2.13
N PHE A 252 -17.24 -12.80 1.29
CA PHE A 252 -16.69 -11.82 0.36
C PHE A 252 -16.58 -10.43 1.01
N ALA A 253 -15.59 -9.66 0.56
CA ALA A 253 -15.52 -8.25 0.86
C ALA A 253 -16.37 -7.47 -0.16
N ILE A 254 -17.02 -6.41 0.32
CA ILE A 254 -18.01 -5.64 -0.43
C ILE A 254 -17.51 -4.20 -0.53
N LEU A 255 -17.35 -3.73 -1.76
CA LEU A 255 -17.06 -2.34 -2.07
C LEU A 255 -18.37 -1.57 -2.14
N TYR A 256 -18.54 -0.60 -1.25
CA TYR A 256 -19.60 0.41 -1.37
C TYR A 256 -19.07 1.61 -2.17
N PRO A 257 -19.81 2.14 -3.15
CA PRO A 257 -19.40 3.31 -3.93
C PRO A 257 -18.99 4.51 -3.08
N ASN A 258 -19.71 4.76 -1.99
CA ASN A 258 -19.38 5.78 -1.00
C ASN A 258 -19.89 5.41 0.40
N VAL A 259 -19.33 6.07 1.42
CA VAL A 259 -19.69 5.83 2.82
C VAL A 259 -21.14 6.20 3.11
N THR A 260 -21.68 7.24 2.47
CA THR A 260 -23.07 7.67 2.68
C THR A 260 -24.07 6.57 2.31
N MET A 261 -23.84 5.87 1.19
CA MET A 261 -24.65 4.72 0.77
C MET A 261 -24.63 3.61 1.82
N LEU A 262 -23.45 3.31 2.36
CA LEU A 262 -23.29 2.32 3.43
C LEU A 262 -24.05 2.71 4.70
N GLU A 263 -23.95 3.97 5.13
CA GLU A 263 -24.58 4.47 6.35
C GLU A 263 -26.11 4.46 6.30
N ASN A 264 -26.69 4.58 5.10
CA ASN A 264 -28.14 4.42 4.89
C ASN A 264 -28.61 2.97 5.13
N GLU A 265 -27.72 2.00 4.93
CA GLU A 265 -28.04 0.57 5.06
C GLU A 265 -27.61 -0.03 6.40
N VAL A 266 -26.57 0.50 7.04
CA VAL A 266 -26.04 0.02 8.32
C VAL A 266 -25.34 1.14 9.11
N PRO A 267 -25.64 1.33 10.40
CA PRO A 267 -24.99 2.35 11.20
C PRO A 267 -23.52 2.02 11.46
N LEU A 268 -22.65 3.01 11.30
CA LEU A 268 -21.22 2.90 11.58
C LEU A 268 -20.87 3.62 12.89
N THR A 269 -19.98 3.01 13.69
CA THR A 269 -19.35 3.72 14.81
C THR A 269 -18.38 4.78 14.30
N PRO A 270 -18.06 5.82 15.09
CA PRO A 270 -17.09 6.85 14.69
C PRO A 270 -15.74 6.27 14.25
N LYS A 271 -15.24 5.23 14.95
CA LYS A 271 -13.98 4.55 14.60
C LYS A 271 -14.07 3.79 13.27
N GLN A 272 -15.17 3.10 13.00
CA GLN A 272 -15.38 2.43 11.71
C GLN A 272 -15.40 3.43 10.55
N ARG A 273 -16.10 4.57 10.72
CA ARG A 273 -16.14 5.65 9.73
C ARG A 273 -14.75 6.24 9.50
N GLN A 274 -14.03 6.54 10.57
CA GLN A 274 -12.67 7.07 10.51
C GLN A 274 -11.73 6.13 9.74
N THR A 275 -11.85 4.83 9.97
CA THR A 275 -10.98 3.81 9.36
C THR A 275 -11.32 3.55 7.89
N LEU A 276 -12.60 3.58 7.51
CA LEU A 276 -12.97 3.56 6.09
C LEU A 276 -12.47 4.82 5.34
N ALA A 277 -12.36 5.95 6.04
CA ALA A 277 -11.83 7.20 5.49
C ALA A 277 -10.31 7.37 5.64
N SER A 278 -9.61 6.41 6.27
CA SER A 278 -8.19 6.53 6.56
C SER A 278 -7.32 6.48 5.29
N THR A 279 -6.02 6.72 5.42
CA THR A 279 -5.07 6.56 4.31
C THR A 279 -4.86 5.11 3.94
N GLU A 280 -5.05 4.19 4.88
CA GLU A 280 -4.92 2.75 4.68
C GLU A 280 -6.16 2.16 4.01
N ARG A 281 -7.37 2.68 4.29
CA ARG A 281 -8.68 2.18 3.81
C ARG A 281 -8.78 0.64 3.83
N PRO A 282 -8.58 -0.03 4.98
CA PRO A 282 -8.72 -1.49 5.05
C PRO A 282 -10.18 -1.92 4.85
N ILE A 283 -10.38 -3.22 4.64
CA ILE A 283 -11.68 -3.85 4.81
C ILE A 283 -12.04 -3.82 6.30
N VAL A 284 -13.16 -3.21 6.65
CA VAL A 284 -13.69 -3.13 8.02
C VAL A 284 -14.79 -4.17 8.20
N ILE A 285 -14.61 -5.06 9.19
CA ILE A 285 -15.63 -6.03 9.57
C ILE A 285 -16.68 -5.35 10.45
N ILE A 286 -17.92 -5.32 9.98
CA ILE A 286 -19.08 -4.75 10.69
C ILE A 286 -20.14 -5.81 10.97
N SER A 287 -21.02 -5.54 11.93
CA SER A 287 -22.16 -6.40 12.25
C SER A 287 -23.26 -6.23 11.21
N LYS A 288 -23.86 -7.34 10.75
CA LYS A 288 -25.00 -7.33 9.82
C LYS A 288 -26.36 -7.26 10.52
N ASN A 289 -26.40 -7.29 11.86
CA ASN A 289 -27.66 -7.36 12.62
C ASN A 289 -28.60 -6.17 12.37
N SER A 290 -28.02 -5.00 12.06
CA SER A 290 -28.78 -3.77 11.80
C SER A 290 -28.81 -3.41 10.31
N TYR A 291 -28.42 -4.33 9.43
CA TYR A 291 -28.37 -4.13 7.99
C TYR A 291 -29.80 -4.10 7.39
N LYS A 292 -30.08 -3.13 6.53
CA LYS A 292 -31.42 -2.89 5.94
C LYS A 292 -31.43 -2.75 4.41
N GLY A 293 -30.30 -2.95 3.73
CA GLY A 293 -30.24 -2.88 2.27
C GLY A 293 -30.55 -4.22 1.59
N ASN A 294 -30.20 -4.30 0.30
CA ASN A 294 -30.57 -5.41 -0.60
C ASN A 294 -29.39 -6.34 -0.96
N LEU A 295 -28.32 -6.35 -0.18
CA LEU A 295 -27.21 -7.29 -0.39
C LEU A 295 -27.70 -8.76 -0.37
N ALA A 296 -27.10 -9.60 -1.22
CA ALA A 296 -27.30 -11.05 -1.26
C ALA A 296 -26.63 -11.74 -0.05
N LEU A 297 -27.15 -11.51 1.17
CA LEU A 297 -26.45 -11.81 2.42
C LEU A 297 -26.10 -13.30 2.61
N GLN A 298 -26.91 -14.22 2.10
CA GLN A 298 -26.68 -15.66 2.23
C GLN A 298 -25.51 -16.09 1.36
N GLU A 299 -25.44 -15.54 0.16
CA GLU A 299 -24.39 -15.79 -0.82
C GLU A 299 -23.13 -15.01 -0.47
N LEU A 300 -23.20 -13.83 0.16
CA LEU A 300 -22.01 -13.04 0.50
C LEU A 300 -21.30 -13.56 1.75
N ALA A 301 -22.04 -13.92 2.80
CA ALA A 301 -21.51 -14.30 4.10
C ALA A 301 -22.36 -15.41 4.76
N PRO A 302 -22.37 -16.64 4.20
CA PRO A 302 -23.21 -17.73 4.67
C PRO A 302 -22.90 -18.09 6.12
N GLY A 303 -23.93 -18.15 6.97
CA GLY A 303 -23.80 -18.52 8.38
C GLY A 303 -23.07 -17.51 9.27
N LEU A 304 -22.68 -16.34 8.76
CA LEU A 304 -21.96 -15.32 9.52
C LEU A 304 -22.83 -14.10 9.79
N ASN A 305 -22.70 -13.49 10.97
CA ASN A 305 -23.40 -12.25 11.33
C ASN A 305 -22.61 -10.96 11.01
N GLN A 306 -21.61 -11.06 10.14
CA GLN A 306 -20.65 -10.01 9.88
C GLN A 306 -20.43 -9.83 8.37
N LEU A 307 -20.16 -8.59 7.96
CA LEU A 307 -19.82 -8.20 6.60
C LEU A 307 -18.45 -7.55 6.59
N GLY A 308 -17.64 -7.86 5.57
CA GLY A 308 -16.38 -7.14 5.32
C GLY A 308 -16.65 -6.01 4.33
N ILE A 309 -16.53 -4.77 4.77
CA ILE A 309 -16.85 -3.60 3.96
C ILE A 309 -15.59 -2.82 3.61
N MET A 310 -15.50 -2.35 2.38
CA MET A 310 -14.47 -1.45 1.91
C MET A 310 -15.08 -0.33 1.06
N VAL A 311 -14.30 0.73 0.86
CA VAL A 311 -14.65 1.87 -0.01
C VAL A 311 -13.52 2.09 -1.01
N PRO A 312 -13.76 2.79 -2.14
CA PRO A 312 -12.75 3.00 -3.16
C PRO A 312 -11.46 3.56 -2.56
N TYR A 313 -10.32 3.00 -2.94
CA TYR A 313 -9.01 3.46 -2.46
C TYR A 313 -8.02 3.79 -3.58
N THR A 314 -8.32 3.43 -4.83
CA THR A 314 -7.56 3.84 -6.02
C THR A 314 -8.43 4.66 -6.95
N GLY A 315 -7.82 5.35 -7.93
CA GLY A 315 -8.59 6.06 -8.96
C GLY A 315 -9.41 5.12 -9.84
N ILE A 316 -8.94 3.89 -10.10
CA ILE A 316 -9.72 2.85 -10.79
C ILE A 316 -11.02 2.57 -10.03
N LEU A 317 -10.91 2.26 -8.72
CA LEU A 317 -12.08 1.98 -7.90
C LEU A 317 -12.98 3.21 -7.72
N ALA A 318 -12.42 4.42 -7.71
CA ALA A 318 -13.18 5.66 -7.58
C ALA A 318 -14.01 5.94 -8.84
N LEU A 319 -13.43 5.80 -10.03
CA LEU A 319 -14.14 5.96 -11.30
C LEU A 319 -15.18 4.85 -11.51
N MET A 320 -14.87 3.61 -11.12
CA MET A 320 -15.88 2.54 -11.06
C MET A 320 -17.03 2.92 -10.12
N ALA A 321 -16.72 3.38 -8.89
CA ALA A 321 -17.73 3.75 -7.92
C ALA A 321 -18.64 4.91 -8.39
N GLU A 322 -18.10 5.87 -9.13
CA GLU A 322 -18.89 6.97 -9.71
C GLU A 322 -19.93 6.45 -10.72
N ALA A 323 -19.59 5.40 -11.49
CA ALA A 323 -20.50 4.79 -12.46
C ALA A 323 -21.47 3.76 -11.84
N LEU A 324 -21.20 3.28 -10.62
CA LEU A 324 -21.99 2.23 -9.95
C LEU A 324 -23.17 2.80 -9.17
N THR A 325 -24.32 2.12 -9.24
CA THR A 325 -25.51 2.44 -8.45
C THR A 325 -25.78 1.42 -7.34
N MET A 326 -24.89 0.43 -7.18
CA MET A 326 -24.97 -0.66 -6.20
C MET A 326 -23.60 -0.97 -5.59
N PRO A 327 -23.57 -1.64 -4.41
CA PRO A 327 -22.36 -2.25 -3.89
C PRO A 327 -21.96 -3.47 -4.74
N ILE A 328 -20.66 -3.71 -4.85
CA ILE A 328 -20.10 -4.85 -5.59
C ILE A 328 -19.25 -5.72 -4.68
N VAL A 329 -19.14 -7.00 -4.99
CA VAL A 329 -18.08 -7.84 -4.43
C VAL A 329 -16.74 -7.29 -4.94
N ALA A 330 -15.75 -7.22 -4.07
CA ALA A 330 -14.37 -6.92 -4.42
C ALA A 330 -13.46 -7.87 -3.65
N THR A 331 -13.16 -9.03 -4.24
CA THR A 331 -12.32 -10.06 -3.59
C THR A 331 -11.02 -10.24 -4.35
N SER A 332 -9.95 -10.69 -3.69
CA SER A 332 -8.67 -11.01 -4.33
C SER A 332 -8.82 -11.84 -5.63
N GLY A 333 -8.15 -11.42 -6.70
CA GLY A 333 -8.18 -12.06 -8.01
C GLY A 333 -7.22 -13.24 -8.07
N ASN A 334 -7.67 -14.37 -7.51
CA ASN A 334 -6.92 -15.62 -7.45
C ASN A 334 -7.90 -16.80 -7.36
N LEU A 335 -7.45 -18.00 -7.76
CA LEU A 335 -8.15 -19.24 -7.42
C LEU A 335 -8.04 -19.53 -5.92
N HIS A 336 -8.99 -20.27 -5.36
CA HIS A 336 -9.04 -20.53 -3.92
C HIS A 336 -7.72 -21.07 -3.36
N GLY A 337 -7.09 -20.31 -2.45
CA GLY A 337 -5.87 -20.72 -1.75
C GLY A 337 -4.57 -20.18 -2.36
N SER A 338 -4.56 -19.80 -3.64
CA SER A 338 -3.41 -19.21 -4.34
C SER A 338 -3.13 -17.75 -3.90
N PRO A 339 -1.91 -17.22 -4.13
CA PRO A 339 -1.57 -15.84 -3.85
C PRO A 339 -2.36 -14.86 -4.75
N ILE A 340 -2.42 -13.59 -4.37
CA ILE A 340 -2.99 -12.55 -5.24
C ILE A 340 -2.12 -12.39 -6.50
N ILE A 341 -2.75 -12.47 -7.68
CA ILE A 341 -2.13 -12.28 -8.99
C ILE A 341 -1.98 -10.79 -9.26
N SER A 342 -0.91 -10.38 -9.92
CA SER A 342 -0.73 -8.99 -10.38
C SER A 342 -0.24 -8.86 -11.82
N ASP A 343 0.30 -9.92 -12.41
CA ASP A 343 0.65 -9.91 -13.84
C ASP A 343 -0.60 -10.09 -14.71
N SER A 344 -0.65 -9.39 -15.85
CA SER A 344 -1.83 -9.42 -16.73
C SER A 344 -1.97 -10.71 -17.51
N LYS A 345 -0.86 -11.29 -17.94
CA LYS A 345 -0.87 -12.55 -18.69
C LYS A 345 -1.24 -13.70 -17.77
N GLU A 346 -0.59 -13.77 -16.60
CA GLU A 346 -0.93 -14.75 -15.55
C GLU A 346 -2.41 -14.65 -15.15
N ALA A 347 -2.94 -13.44 -14.94
CA ALA A 347 -4.34 -13.25 -14.58
C ALA A 347 -5.29 -13.75 -15.67
N PHE A 348 -4.99 -13.48 -16.95
CA PHE A 348 -5.81 -13.99 -18.05
C PHE A 348 -5.77 -15.52 -18.11
N ASP A 349 -4.58 -16.13 -18.05
CA ASP A 349 -4.40 -17.58 -18.14
C ASP A 349 -5.13 -18.32 -17.02
N ILE A 350 -5.08 -17.79 -15.79
CA ILE A 350 -5.68 -18.42 -14.60
C ILE A 350 -7.16 -18.09 -14.45
N LEU A 351 -7.56 -16.84 -14.69
CA LEU A 351 -8.90 -16.34 -14.33
C LEU A 351 -9.88 -16.31 -15.49
N ARG A 352 -9.50 -16.63 -16.74
CA ARG A 352 -10.40 -16.62 -17.91
C ARG A 352 -11.64 -17.52 -17.78
N ASN A 353 -11.56 -18.56 -16.94
CA ASN A 353 -12.68 -19.44 -16.64
C ASN A 353 -13.51 -18.95 -15.44
N VAL A 354 -13.07 -17.88 -14.76
CA VAL A 354 -13.73 -17.27 -13.60
C VAL A 354 -14.40 -15.97 -14.00
N ALA A 355 -13.64 -15.03 -14.55
CA ALA A 355 -14.12 -13.75 -15.01
C ALA A 355 -14.65 -13.83 -16.45
N ASP A 356 -15.69 -13.07 -16.73
CA ASP A 356 -16.24 -12.87 -18.07
C ASP A 356 -15.47 -11.74 -18.80
N TYR A 357 -14.96 -10.76 -18.04
CA TYR A 357 -14.17 -9.62 -18.55
C TYR A 357 -12.97 -9.30 -17.67
N PHE A 358 -12.01 -8.57 -18.24
CA PHE A 358 -10.78 -8.13 -17.61
C PHE A 358 -10.55 -6.64 -17.83
N ILE A 359 -10.19 -5.94 -16.77
CA ILE A 359 -9.63 -4.59 -16.85
C ILE A 359 -8.13 -4.72 -16.60
N HIS A 360 -7.35 -4.46 -17.64
CA HIS A 360 -5.89 -4.51 -17.59
C HIS A 360 -5.31 -3.10 -17.61
N HIS A 361 -4.14 -2.93 -16.98
CA HIS A 361 -3.30 -1.76 -17.16
C HIS A 361 -1.83 -2.15 -17.27
N ASN A 362 -1.02 -1.27 -17.84
CA ASN A 362 0.40 -1.55 -18.11
C ASN A 362 1.35 -1.23 -16.93
N LEU A 363 0.90 -0.61 -15.83
CA LEU A 363 1.75 -0.46 -14.63
C LEU A 363 2.18 -1.82 -14.05
N PRO A 364 3.49 -2.12 -13.96
CA PRO A 364 4.00 -3.29 -13.25
C PRO A 364 3.84 -3.15 -11.73
N VAL A 365 3.50 -4.26 -11.07
CA VAL A 365 3.37 -4.32 -9.61
C VAL A 365 4.49 -5.19 -9.05
N SER A 366 5.45 -4.55 -8.37
CA SER A 366 6.66 -5.20 -7.84
C SER A 366 6.40 -5.98 -6.56
N ASN A 367 5.53 -5.43 -5.69
CA ASN A 367 5.16 -6.02 -4.41
C ASN A 367 3.64 -6.15 -4.31
N PRO A 368 3.05 -7.21 -4.89
CA PRO A 368 1.61 -7.43 -4.81
C PRO A 368 1.17 -7.64 -3.36
N GLN A 369 -0.05 -7.19 -3.04
CA GLN A 369 -0.59 -7.16 -1.68
C GLN A 369 -2.10 -7.36 -1.69
N ASP A 370 -2.56 -8.27 -0.82
CA ASP A 370 -3.97 -8.35 -0.43
C ASP A 370 -4.42 -7.10 0.32
N ASP A 371 -5.73 -6.83 0.32
CA ASP A 371 -6.32 -5.81 1.18
C ASP A 371 -6.23 -6.21 2.66
N SER A 372 -5.86 -5.25 3.50
CA SER A 372 -5.87 -5.41 4.96
C SER A 372 -7.29 -5.55 5.49
N VAL A 373 -7.46 -6.27 6.60
CA VAL A 373 -8.76 -6.51 7.23
C VAL A 373 -8.68 -6.20 8.71
N VAL A 374 -9.59 -5.35 9.18
CA VAL A 374 -9.66 -4.90 10.57
C VAL A 374 -11.06 -5.10 11.15
N LYS A 375 -11.12 -5.19 12.48
CA LYS A 375 -12.37 -5.30 13.25
C LYS A 375 -12.21 -4.56 14.56
N TYR A 376 -13.30 -3.98 15.05
CA TYR A 376 -13.32 -3.39 16.40
C TYR A 376 -13.86 -4.39 17.43
N SER A 377 -13.19 -4.51 18.57
CA SER A 377 -13.65 -5.32 19.69
C SER A 377 -14.99 -4.78 20.22
N SER A 378 -15.94 -5.63 20.57
CA SER A 378 -17.26 -5.20 21.06
C SER A 378 -17.23 -4.43 22.38
N LYS A 379 -16.29 -4.77 23.28
CA LYS A 379 -16.24 -4.20 24.64
C LYS A 379 -15.48 -2.88 24.74
N PHE A 380 -14.33 -2.79 24.07
CA PHE A 380 -13.41 -1.65 24.21
C PHE A 380 -13.29 -0.81 22.93
N GLU A 381 -13.98 -1.21 21.86
CA GLU A 381 -13.81 -0.63 20.53
C GLU A 381 -12.32 -0.50 20.14
N GLN A 382 -11.50 -1.46 20.55
CA GLN A 382 -10.10 -1.54 20.18
C GLN A 382 -10.00 -2.11 18.76
N GLU A 383 -9.16 -1.51 17.92
CA GLU A 383 -8.86 -2.05 16.61
C GLU A 383 -8.09 -3.37 16.73
N VAL A 384 -8.54 -4.38 16.01
CA VAL A 384 -7.92 -5.69 15.88
C VAL A 384 -7.67 -5.94 14.40
N ILE A 385 -6.40 -6.07 14.02
CA ILE A 385 -6.00 -6.36 12.65
C ILE A 385 -6.08 -7.87 12.43
N PHE A 386 -7.01 -8.32 11.58
CA PHE A 386 -7.17 -9.72 11.20
C PHE A 386 -6.26 -10.13 10.04
N ARG A 387 -5.95 -9.16 9.18
CA ARG A 387 -4.98 -9.32 8.09
C ARG A 387 -4.22 -8.01 7.92
N ARG A 388 -2.89 -8.07 8.11
CA ARG A 388 -1.98 -6.96 7.89
C ARG A 388 -1.33 -7.09 6.51
N SER A 389 -1.63 -6.19 5.59
CA SER A 389 -1.17 -6.22 4.20
C SER A 389 -1.16 -4.79 3.63
N ARG A 390 -1.88 -4.49 2.53
CA ARG A 390 -1.93 -3.15 1.91
C ARG A 390 -2.23 -2.05 2.94
N GLY A 391 -1.48 -0.96 2.90
CA GLY A 391 -1.60 0.18 3.81
C GLY A 391 -0.85 0.04 5.13
N TYR A 392 -0.42 -1.17 5.51
CA TYR A 392 0.32 -1.42 6.76
C TYR A 392 1.70 -2.03 6.51
N ALA A 393 1.79 -2.98 5.58
CA ALA A 393 3.06 -3.56 5.13
C ALA A 393 3.91 -2.52 4.38
N PRO A 394 5.25 -2.55 4.51
CA PRO A 394 6.03 -3.63 5.09
C PRO A 394 6.63 -3.36 6.50
N ASN A 395 6.22 -2.34 7.26
CA ASN A 395 6.82 -2.07 8.60
C ASN A 395 5.96 -2.51 9.77
N TYR A 396 6.59 -3.07 10.79
CA TYR A 396 5.97 -3.14 12.11
C TYR A 396 6.27 -1.85 12.86
N PHE A 397 5.28 -0.97 12.95
CA PHE A 397 5.41 0.28 13.69
C PHE A 397 5.42 -0.01 15.20
N GLY A 398 6.54 0.25 15.85
CA GLY A 398 6.79 -0.06 17.26
C GLY A 398 8.05 0.66 17.76
N LYS A 399 8.54 0.26 18.94
CA LYS A 399 9.82 0.80 19.46
C LYS A 399 10.99 0.33 18.59
N GLU A 400 11.96 1.19 18.39
CA GLU A 400 13.24 0.85 17.77
C GLU A 400 13.94 -0.20 18.64
N HIS A 401 14.44 -1.24 17.99
CA HIS A 401 15.18 -2.29 18.66
C HIS A 401 16.65 -2.10 18.34
N ALA A 402 17.38 -1.41 19.23
CA ALA A 402 18.83 -1.41 19.18
C ALA A 402 19.30 -2.83 19.53
N ARG A 403 19.45 -3.68 18.51
CA ARG A 403 20.07 -5.00 18.62
C ARG A 403 21.14 -5.11 17.56
N ASP A 404 22.30 -5.59 17.98
CA ASP A 404 23.41 -5.89 17.08
C ASP A 404 23.14 -7.12 16.19
N GLU A 405 22.09 -7.89 16.49
CA GLU A 405 21.76 -9.14 15.79
C GLU A 405 20.66 -8.94 14.75
N LYS A 406 20.92 -9.43 13.53
CA LYS A 406 19.97 -9.42 12.42
C LYS A 406 19.10 -10.67 12.48
N ILE A 407 17.79 -10.50 12.55
CA ILE A 407 16.87 -11.61 12.83
C ILE A 407 15.85 -11.76 11.71
N LEU A 408 15.81 -12.93 11.08
CA LEU A 408 14.74 -13.33 10.16
C LEU A 408 13.77 -14.28 10.86
N ALA A 409 12.52 -13.88 11.02
CA ALA A 409 11.46 -14.69 11.59
C ALA A 409 10.54 -15.25 10.49
N MET A 410 10.51 -16.57 10.36
CA MET A 410 9.77 -17.27 9.30
C MET A 410 8.27 -17.42 9.60
N GLY A 411 7.84 -17.13 10.83
CA GLY A 411 6.44 -17.17 11.22
C GLY A 411 5.82 -18.57 11.16
N GLY A 412 4.48 -18.59 11.12
CA GLY A 412 3.69 -19.82 11.05
C GLY A 412 3.39 -20.29 9.61
N HIS A 413 2.60 -21.36 9.51
CA HIS A 413 2.24 -21.99 8.23
C HIS A 413 0.94 -21.45 7.63
N LEU A 414 -0.06 -21.22 8.49
CA LEU A 414 -1.35 -20.67 8.09
C LEU A 414 -1.35 -19.15 8.26
N LYS A 415 -1.94 -18.43 7.29
CA LYS A 415 -1.99 -16.96 7.29
C LYS A 415 -0.59 -16.35 7.47
N SER A 416 0.38 -16.96 6.81
CA SER A 416 1.80 -16.71 7.00
C SER A 416 2.20 -15.28 6.64
N THR A 417 3.18 -14.78 7.40
CA THR A 417 3.90 -13.53 7.25
C THR A 417 5.31 -13.78 7.75
N LEU A 418 6.32 -13.18 7.13
CA LEU A 418 7.69 -13.16 7.64
C LEU A 418 8.01 -11.82 8.31
N GLY A 419 8.91 -11.85 9.29
CA GLY A 419 9.46 -10.67 9.94
C GLY A 419 10.96 -10.60 9.70
N PHE A 420 11.51 -9.42 9.48
CA PHE A 420 12.94 -9.22 9.36
C PHE A 420 13.37 -7.99 10.15
N LEU A 421 14.40 -8.16 10.98
CA LEU A 421 15.08 -7.10 11.72
C LEU A 421 16.52 -7.03 11.19
N PRO A 422 16.78 -6.32 10.08
CA PRO A 422 18.13 -6.15 9.53
C PRO A 422 18.92 -4.98 10.14
N ASN A 423 18.22 -4.08 10.83
CA ASN A 423 18.70 -2.78 11.31
C ASN A 423 17.83 -2.35 12.53
N ASP A 424 17.67 -1.04 12.78
CA ASP A 424 16.91 -0.51 13.93
C ASP A 424 15.38 -0.77 13.85
N TYR A 425 14.89 -1.21 12.69
CA TYR A 425 13.47 -1.37 12.39
C TYR A 425 13.07 -2.83 12.11
N VAL A 426 11.87 -3.19 12.60
CA VAL A 426 11.24 -4.47 12.28
C VAL A 426 10.36 -4.30 11.04
N TYR A 427 10.63 -5.10 10.02
CA TYR A 427 9.83 -5.19 8.82
C TYR A 427 9.00 -6.47 8.86
N VAL A 428 7.70 -6.35 8.62
CA VAL A 428 6.80 -7.50 8.53
C VAL A 428 6.16 -7.48 7.16
N SER A 429 6.30 -8.57 6.44
CA SER A 429 5.75 -8.74 5.10
C SER A 429 4.24 -8.49 5.06
N GLN A 430 3.73 -8.35 3.86
CA GLN A 430 2.31 -8.49 3.60
C GLN A 430 1.82 -9.90 3.98
N TYR A 431 0.50 -10.07 4.02
CA TYR A 431 -0.13 -11.38 4.13
C TYR A 431 0.25 -12.25 2.93
N LEU A 432 0.82 -13.43 3.19
CA LEU A 432 1.28 -14.35 2.14
C LEU A 432 0.28 -15.49 1.89
N GLY A 433 -0.39 -15.97 2.94
CA GLY A 433 -1.46 -16.96 2.78
C GLY A 433 -1.20 -18.27 3.51
N ASN A 434 -1.67 -19.38 2.93
CA ASN A 434 -1.40 -20.72 3.45
C ASN A 434 -0.27 -21.35 2.65
N LEU A 435 0.80 -21.75 3.32
CA LEU A 435 1.97 -22.35 2.69
C LEU A 435 1.72 -23.77 2.13
N ASP A 436 0.58 -24.41 2.39
CA ASP A 436 0.19 -25.67 1.72
C ASP A 436 0.04 -25.52 0.20
N ASN A 437 -0.26 -24.31 -0.28
CA ASN A 437 -0.36 -24.02 -1.70
C ASN A 437 1.04 -23.69 -2.25
N TYR A 438 1.45 -24.39 -3.31
CA TYR A 438 2.78 -24.24 -3.90
C TYR A 438 3.08 -22.81 -4.37
N ASP A 439 2.14 -22.15 -5.05
CA ASP A 439 2.32 -20.77 -5.51
C ASP A 439 2.51 -19.81 -4.32
N VAL A 440 1.79 -20.04 -3.22
CA VAL A 440 1.97 -19.28 -1.98
C VAL A 440 3.36 -19.54 -1.38
N TYR A 441 3.83 -20.78 -1.37
CA TYR A 441 5.16 -21.12 -0.89
C TYR A 441 6.27 -20.48 -1.74
N GLN A 442 6.17 -20.52 -3.07
CA GLN A 442 7.11 -19.84 -3.96
C GLN A 442 7.14 -18.33 -3.71
N ARG A 443 5.97 -17.72 -3.50
CA ARG A 443 5.90 -16.30 -3.12
C ARG A 443 6.52 -16.04 -1.75
N PHE A 444 6.34 -16.93 -0.78
CA PHE A 444 6.94 -16.83 0.54
C PHE A 444 8.47 -16.88 0.47
N GLU A 445 9.03 -17.83 -0.28
CA GLU A 445 10.47 -17.93 -0.56
C GLU A 445 11.01 -16.67 -1.24
N SER A 446 10.38 -16.25 -2.34
CA SER A 446 10.77 -15.04 -3.07
C SER A 446 10.68 -13.79 -2.19
N THR A 447 9.71 -13.71 -1.27
CA THR A 447 9.59 -12.57 -0.34
C THR A 447 10.74 -12.57 0.67
N ALA A 448 11.16 -13.72 1.18
CA ALA A 448 12.31 -13.82 2.08
C ALA A 448 13.60 -13.37 1.39
N ASP A 449 13.87 -13.89 0.18
CA ASP A 449 15.03 -13.50 -0.61
C ASP A 449 15.01 -12.00 -0.96
N LYS A 450 13.84 -11.46 -1.35
CA LYS A 450 13.67 -10.03 -1.62
C LYS A 450 13.96 -9.17 -0.40
N PHE A 451 13.52 -9.56 0.80
CA PHE A 451 13.79 -8.80 2.02
C PHE A 451 15.29 -8.79 2.32
N ILE A 452 15.96 -9.94 2.28
CA ILE A 452 17.41 -10.05 2.50
C ILE A 452 18.18 -9.20 1.48
N ALA A 453 17.80 -9.27 0.20
CA ALA A 453 18.43 -8.50 -0.87
C ALA A 453 18.19 -6.99 -0.74
N LEU A 454 16.97 -6.56 -0.38
CA LEU A 454 16.60 -5.15 -0.28
C LEU A 454 17.41 -4.42 0.78
N PHE A 455 17.64 -5.06 1.93
CA PHE A 455 18.42 -4.46 3.02
C PHE A 455 19.93 -4.68 2.86
N GLU A 456 20.35 -5.55 1.95
CA GLU A 456 21.75 -5.97 1.78
C GLU A 456 22.33 -6.53 3.10
N GLN A 457 21.48 -7.21 3.90
CA GLN A 457 21.81 -7.76 5.21
C GLN A 457 21.46 -9.25 5.29
N GLN A 458 22.42 -10.08 5.68
CA GLN A 458 22.19 -11.49 5.97
C GLN A 458 21.74 -11.66 7.43
N PRO A 459 20.83 -12.61 7.74
CA PRO A 459 20.42 -12.84 9.12
C PRO A 459 21.54 -13.51 9.92
N ASP A 460 21.77 -13.06 11.15
CA ASP A 460 22.60 -13.77 12.13
C ASP A 460 21.79 -14.89 12.81
N LYS A 461 20.45 -14.70 12.89
CA LYS A 461 19.51 -15.65 13.47
C LYS A 461 18.29 -15.85 12.59
N VAL A 462 17.84 -17.10 12.50
CA VAL A 462 16.57 -17.47 11.87
C VAL A 462 15.63 -18.04 12.92
N LEU A 463 14.51 -17.36 13.16
CA LEU A 463 13.47 -17.85 14.05
C LEU A 463 12.44 -18.66 13.27
N VAL A 464 12.18 -19.88 13.72
CA VAL A 464 11.19 -20.78 13.13
C VAL A 464 10.19 -21.24 14.18
N ASP A 465 8.99 -21.63 13.76
CA ASP A 465 8.07 -22.33 14.66
C ASP A 465 8.71 -23.65 15.13
N ALA A 466 8.36 -24.09 16.34
CA ALA A 466 8.83 -25.37 16.86
C ALA A 466 8.28 -26.58 16.08
N HIS A 467 7.24 -26.39 15.25
CA HIS A 467 6.66 -27.43 14.43
C HIS A 467 7.54 -27.81 13.22
N PRO A 468 8.16 -29.01 13.18
CA PRO A 468 9.15 -29.37 12.16
C PRO A 468 8.55 -29.58 10.76
N GLY A 469 7.25 -29.85 10.67
CA GLY A 469 6.56 -30.10 9.41
C GLY A 469 6.08 -28.85 8.67
N TYR A 470 6.29 -27.64 9.22
CA TYR A 470 5.88 -26.43 8.53
C TYR A 470 6.84 -26.09 7.39
N HIS A 471 6.31 -25.68 6.25
CA HIS A 471 7.12 -25.22 5.11
C HIS A 471 7.95 -23.99 5.47
N SER A 472 7.42 -23.08 6.31
CA SER A 472 8.19 -21.96 6.85
C SER A 472 9.37 -22.40 7.71
N THR A 473 9.20 -23.49 8.47
CA THR A 473 10.27 -24.04 9.32
C THR A 473 11.34 -24.72 8.47
N GLN A 474 10.94 -25.52 7.47
CA GLN A 474 11.88 -26.17 6.55
C GLN A 474 12.72 -25.14 5.80
N LEU A 475 12.09 -24.13 5.19
CA LEU A 475 12.81 -23.03 4.53
C LEU A 475 13.70 -22.27 5.52
N GLY A 476 13.23 -22.00 6.74
CA GLY A 476 14.04 -21.34 7.76
C GLY A 476 15.30 -22.12 8.14
N MET A 477 15.21 -23.45 8.22
CA MET A 477 16.37 -24.31 8.46
C MET A 477 17.34 -24.29 7.27
N GLU A 478 16.84 -24.21 6.04
CA GLU A 478 17.66 -24.08 4.82
C GLU A 478 18.38 -22.74 4.76
N LEU A 479 17.67 -21.63 5.01
CA LEU A 479 18.24 -20.29 5.11
C LEU A 479 19.28 -20.20 6.23
N GLY A 480 19.01 -20.86 7.37
CA GLY A 480 19.97 -20.98 8.47
C GLY A 480 21.29 -21.59 8.02
N ARG A 481 21.26 -22.68 7.25
CA ARG A 481 22.48 -23.29 6.67
C ARG A 481 23.11 -22.42 5.58
N LYS A 482 22.30 -21.81 4.72
CA LYS A 482 22.75 -20.97 3.60
C LYS A 482 23.56 -19.76 4.07
N TYR A 483 23.16 -19.15 5.19
CA TYR A 483 23.77 -17.94 5.73
C TYR A 483 24.62 -18.18 6.98
N ASP A 484 24.84 -19.43 7.39
CA ASP A 484 25.52 -19.78 8.65
C ASP A 484 24.89 -19.10 9.89
N ALA A 485 23.56 -19.00 9.88
CA ALA A 485 22.78 -18.32 10.91
C ALA A 485 22.26 -19.30 11.98
N GLU A 486 22.24 -18.87 13.24
CA GLU A 486 21.69 -19.67 14.33
C GLU A 486 20.18 -19.85 14.14
N VAL A 487 19.70 -21.09 14.06
CA VAL A 487 18.27 -21.38 13.94
C VAL A 487 17.64 -21.63 15.32
N ILE A 488 16.71 -20.77 15.71
CA ILE A 488 16.03 -20.84 17.01
C ILE A 488 14.57 -21.24 16.80
N LYS A 489 14.18 -22.35 17.44
CA LYS A 489 12.79 -22.82 17.45
C LYS A 489 11.99 -22.11 18.55
N ILE A 490 10.89 -21.49 18.14
CA ILE A 490 9.97 -20.77 19.03
C ILE A 490 8.64 -21.50 19.09
N GLN A 491 8.15 -21.78 20.29
CA GLN A 491 6.84 -22.40 20.47
C GLN A 491 5.72 -21.43 20.01
N HIS A 492 4.77 -21.93 19.23
CA HIS A 492 3.69 -21.15 18.60
C HIS A 492 2.91 -20.21 19.53
N HIS A 493 2.45 -20.70 20.68
CA HIS A 493 1.68 -19.91 21.65
C HIS A 493 2.55 -18.89 22.38
N LYS A 494 3.84 -19.20 22.61
CA LYS A 494 4.82 -18.25 23.13
C LYS A 494 5.03 -17.10 22.16
N ALA A 495 5.10 -17.38 20.86
CA ALA A 495 5.18 -16.33 19.83
C ALA A 495 3.91 -15.45 19.82
N HIS A 496 2.72 -16.05 19.92
CA HIS A 496 1.48 -15.29 20.07
C HIS A 496 1.48 -14.41 21.32
N PHE A 497 1.89 -14.92 22.47
CA PHE A 497 1.97 -14.11 23.70
C PHE A 497 2.99 -12.97 23.56
N ALA A 498 4.17 -13.25 22.98
CA ALA A 498 5.20 -12.23 22.74
C ALA A 498 4.70 -11.10 21.83
N SER A 499 3.90 -11.41 20.80
CA SER A 499 3.32 -10.39 19.91
C SER A 499 2.39 -9.39 20.62
N VAL A 500 1.87 -9.72 21.80
CA VAL A 500 1.08 -8.79 22.63
C VAL A 500 1.98 -7.85 23.43
N LEU A 501 3.18 -8.30 23.78
CA LEU A 501 4.13 -7.53 24.59
C LEU A 501 4.90 -6.48 23.75
N GLY A 502 5.06 -6.74 22.45
CA GLY A 502 5.87 -5.93 21.54
C GLY A 502 7.24 -6.54 21.33
#